data_AF-W4V6B9-F1
#
_entry.id   AF-W4V6B9-F1
#
_cell.length_a   1.000
_cell.length_b   1.000
_cell.length_c   1.000
_cell.angle_alpha   90.00
_cell.angle_beta   90.00
_cell.angle_gamma   90.00
#
_symmetry.space_group_name_H-M   'P 1'
#
loop_
_entity.id
_entity.type
_entity.pdbx_description
1 polymer ?
#
loop_
_entity_poly.entity_id
_entity_poly.type
_entity_poly.pdbx_seq_one_letter_code
_entity_poly.pdbx_strand_id
1 'polypeptide(L)'
;MRKKGLLLLLVMIAATMAISMMSAGAATLYGDLNADGSINSTDLTIMKRVLLKQRTLDDITPADLNGDGKVTSTDFSLLKRYLLKEISKFPVEDMQPTIEPTPTVEVTPTPTETHEGVFAFKISVYEGQSYVFPILWTPKEQEKYYIDVDWGDGTTSRITESSPISHKYEKEGIYTVKVLSYDYLPIKFSYDYLPIKFSYDTNVIEVLTPLPDIGETEFDAFFRGCRKLRKVPEGLFSNNVNAVDFNWCFADCVELKEIPEGLFKNNINATDFSWCFYGCTSLTEIPEGLFKDNVNATDFSWCFYGCTSLAKIYDGLFENNVNATSFRGCFYGCSSLTEIPGGLFANNINATDFAACFSECSSLTAIPEGLFANNINATNLGGCFDDCISLTAIPEGLFANNINVSNFSGSFSGCISLTEIPEGLFANNINATNFNWCFSNCVNLIEIPEELFANNINIANFDDCFRGCSSLTEIPEGLFANNVNVTDFSGCFRDCSSLTEIPEGLFDNNVNVTDFSWCFYGCKNLTGVAPALWLRPNVEGFSYCFRNCTKLSNYDDIPNGWK
;
A
#
# COMPACT_ATOMS: atom_id res chain seq x y z
N MET A 1 71.50 -3.29 -25.50
CA MET A 1 71.54 -4.66 -24.93
C MET A 1 70.23 -4.90 -24.18
N ARG A 2 69.17 -5.37 -24.84
CA ARG A 2 68.68 -6.78 -24.87
C ARG A 2 68.54 -7.48 -23.50
N LYS A 3 67.28 -7.60 -23.03
CA LYS A 3 66.49 -8.84 -22.80
C LYS A 3 65.26 -8.45 -21.94
N LYS A 4 64.04 -8.32 -22.50
CA LYS A 4 63.04 -9.36 -22.84
C LYS A 4 62.74 -10.37 -21.73
N GLY A 5 61.50 -10.35 -21.25
CA GLY A 5 60.67 -11.55 -21.09
C GLY A 5 59.95 -11.72 -19.76
N LEU A 6 58.63 -11.42 -19.74
CA LEU A 6 57.48 -12.29 -19.39
C LEU A 6 56.31 -11.40 -18.90
N LEU A 7 55.02 -11.54 -19.20
CA LEU A 7 54.20 -12.20 -20.24
C LEU A 7 52.74 -11.86 -19.84
N LEU A 8 51.85 -11.76 -20.84
CA LEU A 8 50.37 -11.70 -20.77
C LEU A 8 49.73 -10.39 -20.29
N LEU A 9 48.61 -9.89 -20.83
CA LEU A 9 47.80 -10.14 -22.03
C LEU A 9 46.63 -9.15 -21.89
N LEU A 10 46.51 -8.12 -22.74
CA LEU A 10 45.22 -7.56 -23.18
C LEU A 10 45.48 -6.56 -24.31
N VAL A 11 45.20 -7.06 -25.50
CA VAL A 11 45.35 -6.44 -26.81
C VAL A 11 44.09 -5.63 -27.10
N MET A 12 44.32 -4.40 -27.59
CA MET A 12 43.53 -3.65 -28.56
C MET A 12 42.05 -4.05 -28.76
N ILE A 13 41.14 -3.13 -28.42
CA ILE A 13 40.17 -2.48 -29.33
C ILE A 13 39.73 -1.19 -28.62
N ALA A 14 40.23 -0.04 -29.09
CA ALA A 14 39.77 1.28 -28.65
C ALA A 14 39.61 2.14 -29.91
N ALA A 15 38.65 1.77 -30.75
CA ALA A 15 38.10 2.58 -31.82
C ALA A 15 36.90 1.83 -32.44
N THR A 16 35.72 2.00 -31.84
CA THR A 16 34.36 2.00 -32.44
C THR A 16 33.32 1.69 -31.36
N MET A 17 32.80 2.72 -30.71
CA MET A 17 31.43 2.78 -30.16
C MET A 17 31.25 4.16 -29.50
N ALA A 18 30.87 5.12 -30.32
CA ALA A 18 30.32 6.40 -29.88
C ALA A 18 29.08 6.68 -30.74
N ILE A 19 28.07 5.83 -30.61
CA ILE A 19 26.69 6.08 -31.01
C ILE A 19 25.82 5.39 -29.95
N SER A 20 24.78 6.11 -29.51
CA SER A 20 23.80 5.80 -28.46
C SER A 20 24.25 6.08 -27.01
N MET A 21 24.50 7.36 -26.72
CA MET A 21 23.99 7.91 -25.46
C MET A 21 22.46 7.94 -25.60
N MET A 22 21.78 6.92 -25.06
CA MET A 22 20.35 7.01 -24.81
C MET A 22 20.18 8.03 -23.69
N SER A 23 19.52 9.12 -24.05
CA SER A 23 19.12 10.22 -23.19
C SER A 23 18.38 9.68 -21.97
N ALA A 24 18.78 10.17 -20.79
CA ALA A 24 17.90 10.21 -19.63
C ALA A 24 16.56 10.81 -20.05
N GLY A 25 15.45 10.27 -19.52
CA GLY A 25 14.11 10.80 -19.74
C GLY A 25 14.01 12.23 -19.20
N ALA A 26 14.23 13.21 -20.08
CA ALA A 26 13.88 14.58 -19.81
C ALA A 26 12.35 14.69 -19.89
N ALA A 27 11.72 15.24 -18.85
CA ALA A 27 10.31 15.58 -18.90
C ALA A 27 10.02 16.43 -20.15
N THR A 28 8.98 16.09 -20.91
CA THR A 28 8.59 16.83 -22.13
C THR A 28 8.27 18.27 -21.78
N LEU A 29 9.03 19.23 -22.32
CA LEU A 29 8.77 20.65 -22.18
C LEU A 29 7.76 21.10 -23.25
N TYR A 30 6.50 21.30 -22.86
CA TYR A 30 5.48 21.81 -23.77
C TYR A 30 5.89 23.17 -24.35
N GLY A 31 5.75 23.33 -25.68
CA GLY A 31 6.14 24.53 -26.41
C GLY A 31 7.57 24.53 -26.97
N ASP A 32 8.42 23.56 -26.60
CA ASP A 32 9.78 23.38 -27.14
C ASP A 32 9.77 22.35 -28.28
N LEU A 33 9.72 22.85 -29.52
CA LEU A 33 9.53 22.03 -30.73
C LEU A 33 10.87 21.62 -31.38
N ASN A 34 12.00 22.10 -30.88
CA ASN A 34 13.34 21.69 -31.30
C ASN A 34 14.15 20.99 -30.21
N ALA A 35 13.56 20.79 -29.02
CA ALA A 35 14.16 20.15 -27.86
C ALA A 35 15.47 20.84 -27.42
N ASP A 36 15.53 22.18 -27.53
CA ASP A 36 16.69 22.97 -27.10
C ASP A 36 16.63 23.43 -25.63
N GLY A 37 15.54 23.09 -24.94
CA GLY A 37 15.26 23.42 -23.55
C GLY A 37 14.69 24.83 -23.36
N SER A 38 14.37 25.57 -24.42
CA SER A 38 13.92 26.97 -24.36
C SER A 38 12.74 27.27 -25.28
N ILE A 39 11.57 27.60 -24.71
CA ILE A 39 10.39 28.02 -25.49
C ILE A 39 10.59 29.42 -26.07
N ASN A 40 10.85 29.54 -27.37
CA ASN A 40 11.20 30.81 -28.01
C ASN A 40 10.63 31.00 -29.44
N SER A 41 11.04 32.08 -30.14
CA SER A 41 10.53 32.40 -31.48
C SER A 41 10.88 31.35 -32.56
N THR A 42 11.88 30.51 -32.28
CA THR A 42 12.25 29.38 -33.12
C THR A 42 11.13 28.36 -33.14
N ASP A 43 10.57 28.00 -31.99
CA ASP A 43 9.44 27.08 -31.83
C ASP A 43 8.19 27.58 -32.52
N LEU A 44 7.90 28.89 -32.37
CA LEU A 44 6.79 29.53 -33.07
C LEU A 44 6.94 29.44 -34.60
N THR A 45 8.18 29.56 -35.10
CA THR A 45 8.47 29.41 -36.54
C THR A 45 8.30 27.96 -36.99
N ILE A 46 8.69 27.00 -36.15
CA ILE A 46 8.52 25.56 -36.41
C ILE A 46 7.03 25.22 -36.47
N MET A 47 6.26 25.63 -35.47
CA MET A 47 4.81 25.43 -35.41
C MET A 47 4.11 26.02 -36.64
N LYS A 48 4.50 27.23 -37.07
CA LYS A 48 3.99 27.84 -38.31
C LYS A 48 4.28 26.98 -39.55
N ARG A 49 5.48 26.43 -39.67
CA ARG A 49 5.86 25.57 -40.81
C ARG A 49 5.10 24.24 -40.80
N VAL A 50 4.81 23.70 -39.61
CA VAL A 50 3.98 22.50 -39.42
C VAL A 50 2.56 22.76 -39.91
N LEU A 51 1.95 23.87 -39.48
CA LEU A 51 0.59 24.25 -39.93
C LEU A 51 0.50 24.53 -41.44
N LEU A 52 1.57 25.01 -42.05
CA LEU A 52 1.66 25.23 -43.50
C LEU A 52 2.05 23.96 -44.28
N LYS A 53 2.17 22.80 -43.62
CA LYS A 53 2.62 21.52 -44.22
C LYS A 53 3.99 21.59 -44.89
N GLN A 54 4.85 22.49 -44.41
CA GLN A 54 6.23 22.66 -44.87
C GLN A 54 7.22 21.84 -44.03
N ARG A 55 6.76 21.27 -42.91
CA ARG A 55 7.51 20.41 -42.00
C ARG A 55 6.55 19.44 -41.29
N THR A 56 7.02 18.24 -40.98
CA THR A 56 6.36 17.28 -40.10
C THR A 56 7.05 17.24 -38.74
N LEU A 57 6.30 16.89 -37.70
CA LEU A 57 6.84 16.57 -36.37
C LEU A 57 6.75 15.07 -36.16
N ASP A 58 7.81 14.47 -35.62
CA ASP A 58 7.84 13.05 -35.27
C ASP A 58 7.14 12.81 -33.93
N ASP A 59 7.20 13.80 -33.03
CA ASP A 59 6.45 13.87 -31.78
C ASP A 59 5.62 15.16 -31.76
N ILE A 60 4.30 15.02 -31.64
CA ILE A 60 3.37 16.15 -31.58
C ILE A 60 3.14 16.66 -30.16
N THR A 61 3.57 15.91 -29.14
CA THR A 61 3.33 16.20 -27.72
C THR A 61 3.78 17.61 -27.33
N PRO A 62 5.01 18.09 -27.63
CA PRO A 62 5.39 19.47 -27.28
C PRO A 62 4.66 20.54 -28.11
N ALA A 63 3.92 20.16 -29.15
CA ALA A 63 3.19 21.07 -30.03
C ALA A 63 1.67 21.10 -29.80
N ASP A 64 1.11 20.13 -29.06
CA ASP A 64 -0.29 20.11 -28.62
C ASP A 64 -0.41 20.81 -27.27
N LEU A 65 -0.65 22.12 -27.33
CA LEU A 65 -0.59 23.01 -26.16
C LEU A 65 -1.92 23.13 -25.44
N ASN A 66 -3.00 22.63 -26.04
CA ASN A 66 -4.32 22.55 -25.43
C ASN A 66 -4.78 21.12 -25.15
N GLY A 67 -3.97 20.09 -25.42
CA GLY A 67 -4.24 18.70 -25.06
C GLY A 67 -5.38 18.05 -25.84
N ASP A 68 -5.69 18.53 -27.05
CA ASP A 68 -6.82 18.02 -27.86
C ASP A 68 -6.41 16.92 -28.87
N GLY A 69 -5.14 16.50 -28.84
CA GLY A 69 -4.56 15.50 -29.71
C GLY A 69 -4.23 16.00 -31.12
N LYS A 70 -4.34 17.31 -31.42
CA LYS A 70 -4.12 17.87 -32.75
C LYS A 70 -3.32 19.17 -32.71
N VAL A 71 -2.32 19.28 -33.58
CA VAL A 71 -1.57 20.55 -33.78
C VAL A 71 -2.31 21.46 -34.77
N THR A 72 -2.91 22.54 -34.28
CA THR A 72 -3.74 23.47 -35.06
C THR A 72 -3.36 24.96 -34.86
N SER A 73 -4.12 25.88 -35.45
CA SER A 73 -3.94 27.31 -35.24
C SER A 73 -4.20 27.75 -33.79
N THR A 74 -4.88 26.91 -33.00
CA THR A 74 -5.13 27.12 -31.58
C THR A 74 -3.81 27.05 -30.80
N ASP A 75 -3.00 26.01 -31.04
CA ASP A 75 -1.67 25.84 -30.45
C ASP A 75 -0.73 26.96 -30.84
N PHE A 76 -0.74 27.35 -32.12
CA PHE A 76 0.05 28.49 -32.59
C PHE A 76 -0.31 29.79 -31.88
N SER A 77 -1.59 29.98 -31.55
CA SER A 77 -2.05 31.13 -30.78
C SER A 77 -1.60 31.04 -29.32
N LEU A 78 -1.65 29.86 -28.70
CA LEU A 78 -1.17 29.63 -27.34
C LEU A 78 0.35 29.86 -27.22
N LEU A 79 1.14 29.29 -28.12
CA LEU A 79 2.59 29.50 -28.17
C LEU A 79 2.93 30.99 -28.33
N LYS A 80 2.20 31.70 -29.19
CA LYS A 80 2.37 33.15 -29.36
C LYS A 80 2.03 33.92 -28.08
N ARG A 81 0.94 33.58 -27.40
CA ARG A 81 0.52 34.23 -26.16
C ARG A 81 1.52 33.98 -25.03
N TYR A 82 2.11 32.79 -24.97
CA TYR A 82 3.17 32.45 -24.02
C TYR A 82 4.42 33.29 -24.25
N LEU A 83 4.88 33.42 -25.51
CA LEU A 83 6.03 34.27 -25.86
C LEU A 83 5.78 35.76 -25.59
N LEU A 84 4.52 36.20 -25.64
CA LEU A 84 4.09 37.55 -25.28
C LEU A 84 3.86 37.74 -23.77
N LYS A 85 4.04 36.68 -22.97
CA LYS A 85 3.79 36.65 -21.50
C LYS A 85 2.34 36.96 -21.12
N GLU A 86 1.39 36.70 -22.02
CA GLU A 86 -0.05 36.80 -21.73
C GLU A 86 -0.56 35.59 -20.95
N ILE A 87 0.15 34.46 -21.06
CA ILE A 87 -0.03 33.24 -20.26
C ILE A 87 1.34 32.81 -19.72
N SER A 88 1.37 32.23 -18.53
CA SER A 88 2.61 31.75 -17.88
C SER A 88 2.81 30.24 -17.98
N LYS A 89 1.81 29.50 -18.47
CA LYS A 89 1.78 28.05 -18.67
C LYS A 89 0.75 27.70 -19.76
N PHE A 90 0.88 26.55 -20.40
CA PHE A 90 -0.05 26.07 -21.42
C PHE A 90 -1.26 25.33 -20.81
N PRO A 91 -2.45 25.41 -21.41
CA PRO A 91 -3.63 24.69 -20.93
C PRO A 91 -3.42 23.18 -20.76
N VAL A 92 -2.63 22.53 -21.62
CA VAL A 92 -2.30 21.10 -21.52
C VAL A 92 -1.57 20.76 -20.21
N GLU A 93 -0.84 21.71 -19.62
CA GLU A 93 -0.15 21.51 -18.32
C GLU A 93 -1.14 21.46 -17.14
N ASP A 94 -2.39 21.90 -17.35
CA ASP A 94 -3.49 21.82 -16.37
C ASP A 94 -4.47 20.67 -16.67
N MET A 95 -4.29 19.97 -17.80
CA MET A 95 -5.14 18.84 -18.15
C MET A 95 -4.64 17.57 -17.48
N GLN A 96 -5.39 17.08 -16.49
CA GLN A 96 -5.44 15.64 -16.23
C GLN A 96 -5.79 14.92 -17.55
N PRO A 97 -5.26 13.72 -17.83
CA PRO A 97 -5.59 12.98 -19.05
C PRO A 97 -7.10 12.73 -19.08
N THR A 98 -7.81 13.55 -19.86
CA THR A 98 -9.23 13.36 -20.12
C THR A 98 -9.32 12.36 -21.25
N ILE A 99 -9.54 11.10 -20.88
CA ILE A 99 -10.03 10.11 -21.82
C ILE A 99 -11.42 10.59 -22.23
N GLU A 100 -11.54 11.10 -23.45
CA GLU A 100 -12.86 11.27 -24.07
C GLU A 100 -13.51 9.88 -24.06
N PRO A 101 -14.68 9.68 -23.40
CA PRO A 101 -15.30 8.37 -23.35
C PRO A 101 -15.51 7.94 -24.80
N THR A 102 -14.81 6.87 -25.19
CA THR A 102 -15.21 6.13 -26.37
C THR A 102 -16.69 5.83 -26.17
N PRO A 103 -17.57 6.16 -27.13
CA PRO A 103 -19.00 5.92 -26.97
C PRO A 103 -19.18 4.50 -26.46
N THR A 104 -19.94 4.35 -25.38
CA THR A 104 -20.28 3.06 -24.79
C THR A 104 -20.83 2.20 -25.92
N VAL A 105 -19.99 1.31 -26.45
CA VAL A 105 -20.50 0.20 -27.22
C VAL A 105 -21.02 -0.74 -26.15
N GLU A 106 -22.32 -0.70 -25.95
CA GLU A 106 -23.04 -1.75 -25.24
C GLU A 106 -22.81 -3.02 -26.07
N VAL A 107 -21.75 -3.76 -25.72
CA VAL A 107 -21.47 -5.05 -26.35
C VAL A 107 -22.47 -6.01 -25.72
N THR A 108 -23.55 -6.29 -26.45
CA THR A 108 -24.35 -7.46 -26.15
C THR A 108 -23.44 -8.67 -26.32
N PRO A 109 -23.34 -9.59 -25.32
CA PRO A 109 -22.49 -10.78 -25.44
C PRO A 109 -22.85 -11.48 -26.75
N THR A 110 -21.89 -11.52 -27.67
CA THR A 110 -22.09 -12.22 -28.94
C THR A 110 -21.89 -13.70 -28.67
N PRO A 111 -22.86 -14.57 -28.96
CA PRO A 111 -22.74 -16.00 -28.74
C PRO A 111 -21.47 -16.51 -29.41
N THR A 112 -20.51 -16.95 -28.60
CA THR A 112 -19.23 -17.47 -29.08
C THR A 112 -19.29 -18.99 -28.93
N GLU A 113 -19.66 -19.69 -30.00
CA GLU A 113 -19.56 -21.15 -30.05
C GLU A 113 -18.12 -21.55 -30.36
N THR A 114 -17.47 -22.26 -29.45
CA THR A 114 -16.25 -23.01 -29.77
C THR A 114 -16.30 -24.39 -29.12
N HIS A 115 -15.84 -25.42 -29.83
CA HIS A 115 -15.70 -26.76 -29.26
C HIS A 115 -14.57 -26.86 -28.21
N GLU A 116 -13.76 -25.82 -28.04
CA GLU A 116 -12.68 -25.80 -27.04
C GLU A 116 -13.13 -25.29 -25.65
N GLY A 117 -14.27 -24.59 -25.58
CA GLY A 117 -14.81 -23.96 -24.38
C GLY A 117 -14.37 -22.50 -24.24
N VAL A 118 -15.31 -21.61 -23.92
CA VAL A 118 -15.08 -20.16 -23.76
C VAL A 118 -14.61 -19.76 -22.36
N PHE A 119 -14.88 -20.61 -21.36
CA PHE A 119 -14.36 -20.48 -20.01
C PHE A 119 -14.13 -21.87 -19.42
N ALA A 120 -12.99 -22.11 -18.78
CA ALA A 120 -12.66 -23.41 -18.20
C ALA A 120 -11.94 -23.29 -16.84
N PHE A 121 -12.27 -24.21 -15.94
CA PHE A 121 -11.65 -24.33 -14.63
C PHE A 121 -11.62 -25.80 -14.18
N LYS A 122 -10.74 -26.12 -13.24
CA LYS A 122 -10.64 -27.45 -12.64
C LYS A 122 -11.29 -27.46 -11.27
N ILE A 123 -11.96 -28.56 -10.97
CA ILE A 123 -12.50 -28.87 -9.65
C ILE A 123 -11.91 -30.18 -9.13
N SER A 124 -11.82 -30.33 -7.81
CA SER A 124 -11.54 -31.59 -7.14
C SER A 124 -12.77 -32.04 -6.36
N VAL A 125 -13.26 -33.24 -6.64
CA VAL A 125 -14.46 -33.81 -6.02
C VAL A 125 -14.20 -35.20 -5.47
N TYR A 126 -14.91 -35.59 -4.41
CA TYR A 126 -14.89 -36.96 -3.88
C TYR A 126 -15.95 -37.85 -4.55
N GLU A 127 -15.84 -39.17 -4.37
CA GLU A 127 -16.76 -40.14 -4.96
C GLU A 127 -18.22 -39.87 -4.53
N GLY A 128 -19.10 -39.71 -5.52
CA GLY A 128 -20.52 -39.43 -5.30
C GLY A 128 -20.85 -37.99 -4.94
N GLN A 129 -19.87 -37.06 -4.92
CA GLN A 129 -20.13 -35.64 -4.64
C GLN A 129 -20.96 -35.00 -5.75
N SER A 130 -21.95 -34.19 -5.36
CA SER A 130 -22.59 -33.22 -6.25
C SER A 130 -21.85 -31.88 -6.18
N TYR A 131 -21.31 -31.43 -7.30
CA TYR A 131 -20.77 -30.09 -7.45
C TYR A 131 -21.87 -29.14 -7.95
N VAL A 132 -21.89 -27.92 -7.43
CA VAL A 132 -22.83 -26.87 -7.82
C VAL A 132 -22.07 -25.88 -8.69
N PHE A 133 -22.55 -25.62 -9.91
CA PHE A 133 -21.96 -24.63 -10.80
C PHE A 133 -22.08 -23.22 -10.16
N PRO A 134 -21.02 -22.40 -10.19
CA PRO A 134 -20.92 -21.17 -9.38
C PRO A 134 -21.71 -20.02 -10.01
N ILE A 135 -23.02 -19.99 -9.80
CA ILE A 135 -23.93 -18.94 -10.29
C ILE A 135 -24.30 -17.98 -9.15
N LEU A 136 -24.33 -16.68 -9.43
CA LEU A 136 -24.85 -15.64 -8.56
C LEU A 136 -26.36 -15.85 -8.33
N TRP A 137 -26.77 -16.05 -7.07
CA TRP A 137 -28.15 -16.44 -6.74
C TRP A 137 -29.21 -15.34 -6.93
N THR A 138 -28.77 -14.08 -7.07
CA THR A 138 -29.62 -12.94 -7.44
C THR A 138 -29.14 -12.34 -8.76
N PRO A 139 -29.37 -13.00 -9.92
CA PRO A 139 -29.20 -12.33 -11.20
C PRO A 139 -30.04 -11.04 -11.20
N LYS A 140 -29.55 -9.97 -11.84
CA LYS A 140 -30.33 -8.74 -12.07
C LYS A 140 -31.73 -9.15 -12.56
N GLU A 141 -32.77 -8.75 -11.82
CA GLU A 141 -34.13 -9.25 -12.04
C GLU A 141 -34.49 -9.15 -13.54
N GLN A 142 -34.76 -10.31 -14.19
CA GLN A 142 -35.31 -10.52 -15.54
C GLN A 142 -34.39 -11.15 -16.61
N GLU A 143 -33.11 -11.41 -16.35
CA GLU A 143 -32.24 -12.03 -17.37
C GLU A 143 -32.23 -13.57 -17.31
N LYS A 144 -32.91 -14.20 -18.27
CA LYS A 144 -32.79 -15.66 -18.46
C LYS A 144 -31.38 -15.99 -18.98
N TYR A 145 -30.70 -16.90 -18.30
CA TYR A 145 -29.44 -17.47 -18.80
C TYR A 145 -29.64 -18.87 -19.39
N TYR A 146 -28.86 -19.15 -20.43
CA TYR A 146 -28.63 -20.46 -21.00
C TYR A 146 -27.13 -20.69 -21.03
N ILE A 147 -26.64 -21.72 -20.35
CA ILE A 147 -25.22 -22.03 -20.25
C ILE A 147 -25.04 -23.51 -20.57
N ASP A 148 -24.32 -23.83 -21.65
CA ASP A 148 -23.95 -25.21 -21.94
C ASP A 148 -22.62 -25.52 -21.26
N VAL A 149 -22.62 -26.55 -20.41
CA VAL A 149 -21.48 -26.94 -19.59
C VAL A 149 -21.07 -28.38 -19.92
N ASP A 150 -19.79 -28.59 -20.18
CA ASP A 150 -19.11 -29.89 -20.14
C ASP A 150 -18.53 -30.08 -18.75
N TRP A 151 -18.94 -31.15 -18.06
CA TRP A 151 -18.51 -31.45 -16.69
C TRP A 151 -17.14 -32.14 -16.64
N GLY A 152 -16.56 -32.50 -17.79
CA GLY A 152 -15.24 -33.12 -17.87
C GLY A 152 -15.22 -34.62 -17.55
N ASP A 153 -16.39 -35.23 -17.29
CA ASP A 153 -16.56 -36.69 -17.12
C ASP A 153 -17.19 -37.36 -18.35
N GLY A 154 -17.28 -36.63 -19.47
CA GLY A 154 -17.92 -37.06 -20.71
C GLY A 154 -19.41 -36.74 -20.79
N THR A 155 -19.96 -36.06 -19.79
CA THR A 155 -21.35 -35.57 -19.80
C THR A 155 -21.43 -34.05 -19.96
N THR A 156 -22.51 -33.59 -20.58
CA THR A 156 -22.81 -32.18 -20.77
C THR A 156 -24.21 -31.87 -20.27
N SER A 157 -24.42 -30.68 -19.70
CA SER A 157 -25.73 -30.19 -19.28
C SER A 157 -25.98 -28.78 -19.79
N ARG A 158 -27.25 -28.43 -19.97
CA ARG A 158 -27.69 -27.05 -20.14
C ARG A 158 -28.24 -26.52 -18.83
N ILE A 159 -27.62 -25.47 -18.31
CA ILE A 159 -28.05 -24.78 -17.10
C ILE A 159 -28.95 -23.60 -17.48
N THR A 160 -30.09 -23.51 -16.79
CA THR A 160 -31.11 -22.45 -16.92
C THR A 160 -31.70 -22.16 -15.54
N GLU A 161 -32.48 -21.09 -15.41
CA GLU A 161 -33.25 -20.76 -14.20
C GLU A 161 -34.16 -21.88 -13.67
N SER A 162 -34.52 -22.84 -14.53
CA SER A 162 -35.42 -23.94 -14.21
C SER A 162 -34.74 -25.31 -14.14
N SER A 163 -33.43 -25.37 -14.40
CA SER A 163 -32.66 -26.60 -14.50
C SER A 163 -31.80 -26.81 -13.26
N PRO A 164 -31.43 -28.07 -12.92
CA PRO A 164 -30.44 -28.33 -11.88
C PRO A 164 -29.12 -27.63 -12.23
N ILE A 165 -28.62 -26.83 -11.31
CA ILE A 165 -27.30 -26.18 -11.39
C ILE A 165 -26.18 -27.10 -10.88
N SER A 166 -26.50 -28.33 -10.50
CA SER A 166 -25.56 -29.28 -9.91
C SER A 166 -25.37 -30.53 -10.75
N HIS A 167 -24.17 -31.11 -10.65
CA HIS A 167 -23.78 -32.36 -11.31
C HIS A 167 -23.13 -33.33 -10.35
N LYS A 168 -23.50 -34.61 -10.42
CA LYS A 168 -22.99 -35.65 -9.54
C LYS A 168 -21.87 -36.42 -10.22
N TYR A 169 -20.70 -36.45 -9.58
CA TYR A 169 -19.55 -37.21 -10.06
C TYR A 169 -19.52 -38.60 -9.41
N GLU A 170 -19.57 -39.65 -10.22
CA GLU A 170 -19.57 -41.05 -9.72
C GLU A 170 -18.18 -41.53 -9.26
N LYS A 171 -17.11 -40.79 -9.56
CA LYS A 171 -15.74 -41.14 -9.15
C LYS A 171 -15.04 -39.92 -8.55
N GLU A 172 -14.23 -40.15 -7.52
CA GLU A 172 -13.27 -39.15 -7.04
C GLU A 172 -12.30 -38.78 -8.16
N GLY A 173 -11.96 -37.50 -8.25
CA GLY A 173 -10.98 -37.03 -9.22
C GLY A 173 -10.89 -35.53 -9.37
N ILE A 174 -10.04 -35.13 -10.30
CA ILE A 174 -9.96 -33.76 -10.80
C ILE A 174 -10.65 -33.73 -12.16
N TYR A 175 -11.62 -32.85 -12.30
CA TYR A 175 -12.40 -32.68 -13.53
C TYR A 175 -12.20 -31.28 -14.07
N THR A 176 -12.15 -31.14 -15.40
CA THR A 176 -12.12 -29.84 -16.08
C THR A 176 -13.55 -29.51 -16.50
N VAL A 177 -14.14 -28.54 -15.82
CA VAL A 177 -15.46 -28.00 -16.18
C VAL A 177 -15.25 -26.93 -17.24
N LYS A 178 -16.00 -27.01 -18.34
CA LYS A 178 -15.93 -26.04 -19.43
C LYS A 178 -17.31 -25.47 -19.73
N VAL A 179 -17.39 -24.15 -19.80
CA VAL A 179 -18.51 -23.45 -20.45
C VAL A 179 -18.27 -23.50 -21.95
N LEU A 180 -19.17 -24.16 -22.68
CA LEU A 180 -19.11 -24.32 -24.14
C LEU A 180 -19.76 -23.15 -24.86
N SER A 181 -20.88 -22.66 -24.32
CA SER A 181 -21.64 -21.52 -24.83
C SER A 181 -22.45 -20.89 -23.70
N TYR A 182 -22.78 -19.61 -23.83
CA TYR A 182 -23.71 -18.91 -22.95
C TYR A 182 -24.36 -17.71 -23.67
N ASP A 183 -25.58 -17.37 -23.26
CA ASP A 183 -26.22 -16.09 -23.63
C ASP A 183 -25.95 -14.99 -22.59
N TYR A 184 -25.93 -15.38 -21.32
CA TYR A 184 -25.57 -14.56 -20.16
C TYR A 184 -24.88 -15.46 -19.12
N LEU A 185 -23.79 -14.97 -18.51
CA LEU A 185 -22.96 -15.76 -17.59
C LEU A 185 -22.86 -15.07 -16.22
N PRO A 186 -23.86 -15.26 -15.33
CA PRO A 186 -23.86 -14.74 -13.96
C PRO A 186 -22.93 -15.55 -13.04
N ILE A 187 -21.68 -15.76 -13.44
CA ILE A 187 -20.73 -16.59 -12.72
C ILE A 187 -20.13 -15.82 -11.54
N LYS A 188 -20.16 -16.40 -10.33
CA LYS A 188 -19.47 -15.88 -9.14
C LYS A 188 -19.16 -17.06 -8.21
N PHE A 189 -17.88 -17.24 -7.86
CA PHE A 189 -17.43 -18.38 -7.04
C PHE A 189 -17.64 -18.18 -5.55
N SER A 190 -18.09 -16.98 -5.14
CA SER A 190 -18.48 -16.66 -3.78
C SER A 190 -19.64 -15.71 -3.77
N TYR A 191 -20.64 -15.99 -2.93
CA TYR A 191 -21.82 -15.15 -2.79
C TYR A 191 -22.41 -15.20 -1.39
N ASP A 192 -23.08 -14.11 -1.04
CA ASP A 192 -23.75 -13.95 0.24
C ASP A 192 -25.18 -14.50 0.17
N TYR A 193 -25.51 -15.44 1.04
CA TYR A 193 -26.90 -15.74 1.35
C TYR A 193 -27.32 -14.96 2.59
N LEU A 194 -28.07 -13.87 2.39
CA LEU A 194 -28.67 -13.15 3.50
C LEU A 194 -29.60 -14.09 4.30
N PRO A 195 -29.59 -14.01 5.65
CA PRO A 195 -28.94 -12.95 6.42
C PRO A 195 -27.53 -13.29 6.94
N ILE A 196 -27.06 -14.55 6.94
CA ILE A 196 -25.78 -14.93 7.61
C ILE A 196 -25.17 -16.25 7.07
N LYS A 197 -25.18 -16.51 5.77
CA LYS A 197 -24.43 -17.66 5.25
C LYS A 197 -23.64 -17.27 4.01
N PHE A 198 -22.34 -17.04 4.21
CA PHE A 198 -21.40 -17.01 3.12
C PHE A 198 -21.32 -18.40 2.48
N SER A 199 -21.46 -18.45 1.15
CA SER A 199 -21.26 -19.65 0.37
C SER A 199 -20.09 -19.42 -0.58
N TYR A 200 -19.08 -20.28 -0.46
CA TYR A 200 -17.85 -20.22 -1.25
C TYR A 200 -17.68 -21.52 -2.02
N ASP A 201 -17.09 -21.45 -3.21
CA ASP A 201 -16.67 -22.66 -3.91
C ASP A 201 -15.50 -23.32 -3.17
N THR A 202 -15.70 -24.54 -2.69
CA THR A 202 -14.69 -25.31 -1.95
C THR A 202 -14.07 -26.44 -2.77
N ASN A 203 -14.38 -26.47 -4.07
CA ASN A 203 -14.00 -27.50 -5.02
C ASN A 203 -13.10 -26.98 -6.13
N VAL A 204 -13.19 -25.70 -6.52
CA VAL A 204 -12.33 -25.08 -7.54
C VAL A 204 -10.87 -25.09 -7.09
N ILE A 205 -9.98 -25.56 -7.97
CA ILE A 205 -8.54 -25.67 -7.70
C ILE A 205 -7.67 -24.87 -8.67
N GLU A 206 -8.15 -24.59 -9.88
CA GLU A 206 -7.39 -23.86 -10.89
C GLU A 206 -8.37 -23.25 -11.89
N VAL A 207 -8.21 -21.97 -12.23
CA VAL A 207 -8.87 -21.36 -13.39
C VAL A 207 -7.92 -21.44 -14.58
N LEU A 208 -8.39 -21.91 -15.74
CA LEU A 208 -7.53 -22.25 -16.88
C LEU A 208 -7.52 -21.18 -17.96
N THR A 209 -8.62 -20.43 -18.10
CA THR A 209 -8.81 -19.43 -19.15
C THR A 209 -9.25 -18.10 -18.56
N PRO A 210 -8.94 -16.97 -19.20
CA PRO A 210 -9.56 -15.69 -18.88
C PRO A 210 -11.08 -15.79 -18.80
N LEU A 211 -11.68 -15.02 -17.89
CA LEU A 211 -13.12 -14.82 -17.91
C LEU A 211 -13.48 -14.12 -19.22
N PRO A 212 -14.56 -14.53 -19.90
CA PRO A 212 -15.11 -13.71 -20.96
C PRO A 212 -15.61 -12.38 -20.37
N ASP A 213 -15.94 -11.44 -21.25
CA ASP A 213 -16.67 -10.25 -20.83
C ASP A 213 -18.08 -10.67 -20.38
N ILE A 214 -18.35 -10.55 -19.09
CA ILE A 214 -19.64 -10.91 -18.48
C ILE A 214 -20.52 -9.69 -18.23
N GLY A 215 -20.10 -8.49 -18.65
CA GLY A 215 -20.86 -7.26 -18.50
C GLY A 215 -20.98 -6.75 -17.05
N GLU A 216 -20.15 -7.25 -16.14
CA GLU A 216 -20.10 -6.80 -14.74
C GLU A 216 -19.00 -5.76 -14.51
N THR A 217 -19.26 -4.84 -13.59
CA THR A 217 -18.29 -3.83 -13.12
C THR A 217 -17.72 -4.21 -11.74
N GLU A 218 -18.46 -5.01 -10.97
CA GLU A 218 -18.11 -5.40 -9.61
C GLU A 218 -17.60 -6.85 -9.59
N PHE A 219 -16.31 -7.01 -9.31
CA PHE A 219 -15.65 -8.31 -9.08
C PHE A 219 -15.31 -8.49 -7.59
N ASP A 220 -16.03 -7.79 -6.73
CA ASP A 220 -15.95 -7.90 -5.28
C ASP A 220 -16.15 -9.36 -4.86
N ALA A 221 -15.31 -9.85 -3.95
CA ALA A 221 -15.40 -11.18 -3.36
C ALA A 221 -15.54 -12.34 -4.38
N PHE A 222 -15.12 -12.17 -5.64
CA PHE A 222 -15.46 -13.09 -6.74
C PHE A 222 -15.00 -14.53 -6.48
N PHE A 223 -13.78 -14.70 -5.96
CA PHE A 223 -13.17 -15.96 -5.52
C PHE A 223 -13.00 -16.02 -3.99
N ARG A 224 -13.64 -15.15 -3.21
CA ARG A 224 -13.47 -15.15 -1.76
C ARG A 224 -13.75 -16.53 -1.17
N GLY A 225 -12.91 -16.99 -0.26
CA GLY A 225 -13.06 -18.29 0.40
C GLY A 225 -12.86 -19.50 -0.53
N CYS A 226 -12.37 -19.33 -1.76
CA CYS A 226 -11.98 -20.43 -2.64
C CYS A 226 -10.69 -21.09 -2.15
N ARG A 227 -10.74 -21.74 -0.98
CA ARG A 227 -9.56 -22.16 -0.21
C ARG A 227 -8.65 -23.15 -0.93
N LYS A 228 -9.15 -23.89 -1.91
CA LYS A 228 -8.37 -24.85 -2.71
C LYS A 228 -7.85 -24.26 -4.04
N LEU A 229 -8.19 -23.01 -4.38
CA LEU A 229 -7.73 -22.36 -5.59
C LEU A 229 -6.23 -22.12 -5.48
N ARG A 230 -5.45 -22.75 -6.37
CA ARG A 230 -3.98 -22.71 -6.37
C ARG A 230 -3.38 -21.80 -7.42
N LYS A 231 -4.12 -21.59 -8.52
CA LYS A 231 -3.61 -20.93 -9.72
C LYS A 231 -4.74 -20.32 -10.53
N VAL A 232 -4.43 -19.17 -11.12
CA VAL A 232 -5.28 -18.43 -12.06
C VAL A 232 -4.49 -18.12 -13.33
N PRO A 233 -5.15 -17.90 -14.48
CA PRO A 233 -4.49 -17.63 -15.74
C PRO A 233 -4.07 -16.15 -15.83
N GLU A 234 -3.11 -15.87 -16.69
CA GLU A 234 -2.78 -14.49 -17.09
C GLU A 234 -4.00 -13.84 -17.73
N GLY A 235 -4.25 -12.57 -17.41
CA GLY A 235 -5.36 -11.80 -17.95
C GLY A 235 -6.72 -12.33 -17.54
N LEU A 236 -6.85 -12.93 -16.35
CA LEU A 236 -8.12 -13.49 -15.86
C LEU A 236 -9.29 -12.52 -16.05
N PHE A 237 -9.08 -11.22 -15.78
CA PHE A 237 -10.11 -10.20 -15.90
C PHE A 237 -9.97 -9.29 -17.14
N SER A 238 -9.05 -9.59 -18.07
CA SER A 238 -8.70 -8.66 -19.15
C SER A 238 -9.78 -8.40 -20.20
N ASN A 239 -10.80 -9.24 -20.26
CA ASN A 239 -11.97 -9.01 -21.12
C ASN A 239 -13.02 -8.12 -20.44
N ASN A 240 -12.96 -7.95 -19.11
CA ASN A 240 -13.91 -7.16 -18.34
C ASN A 240 -13.36 -5.73 -18.14
N VAL A 241 -13.21 -5.00 -19.24
CA VAL A 241 -12.53 -3.68 -19.27
C VAL A 241 -13.23 -2.60 -18.45
N ASN A 242 -14.51 -2.82 -18.11
CA ASN A 242 -15.31 -1.94 -17.28
C ASN A 242 -15.26 -2.31 -15.78
N ALA A 243 -14.44 -3.28 -15.37
CA ALA A 243 -14.27 -3.62 -13.96
C ALA A 243 -13.77 -2.40 -13.15
N VAL A 244 -14.44 -2.11 -12.05
CA VAL A 244 -14.17 -0.98 -11.13
C VAL A 244 -13.74 -1.48 -9.76
N ASP A 245 -14.31 -2.58 -9.28
CA ASP A 245 -14.11 -3.07 -7.91
C ASP A 245 -13.56 -4.51 -7.87
N PHE A 246 -12.43 -4.70 -7.18
CA PHE A 246 -11.81 -6.00 -6.88
C PHE A 246 -11.68 -6.24 -5.36
N ASN A 247 -12.47 -5.54 -4.55
CA ASN A 247 -12.52 -5.66 -3.11
C ASN A 247 -12.73 -7.12 -2.68
N TRP A 248 -11.90 -7.68 -1.79
CA TRP A 248 -11.95 -9.10 -1.38
C TRP A 248 -11.85 -10.16 -2.50
N CYS A 249 -11.48 -9.81 -3.74
CA CYS A 249 -11.65 -10.70 -4.90
C CYS A 249 -11.08 -12.12 -4.70
N PHE A 250 -9.88 -12.24 -4.13
CA PHE A 250 -9.21 -13.51 -3.80
C PHE A 250 -9.05 -13.77 -2.31
N ALA A 251 -9.77 -13.04 -1.46
CA ALA A 251 -9.60 -13.16 -0.02
C ALA A 251 -9.84 -14.60 0.47
N ASP A 252 -9.03 -15.06 1.41
CA ASP A 252 -9.02 -16.41 1.97
C ASP A 252 -8.77 -17.53 0.93
N CYS A 253 -8.20 -17.22 -0.23
CA CYS A 253 -7.63 -18.22 -1.15
C CYS A 253 -6.30 -18.76 -0.60
N VAL A 254 -6.37 -19.53 0.49
CA VAL A 254 -5.20 -19.93 1.29
C VAL A 254 -4.20 -20.84 0.56
N GLU A 255 -4.60 -21.54 -0.50
CA GLU A 255 -3.71 -22.36 -1.34
C GLU A 255 -3.18 -21.62 -2.59
N LEU A 256 -3.59 -20.37 -2.82
CA LEU A 256 -3.13 -19.56 -3.96
C LEU A 256 -1.66 -19.19 -3.75
N LYS A 257 -0.79 -19.77 -4.56
CA LYS A 257 0.67 -19.68 -4.37
C LYS A 257 1.32 -18.65 -5.28
N GLU A 258 0.83 -18.53 -6.50
CA GLU A 258 1.38 -17.68 -7.55
C GLU A 258 0.23 -16.95 -8.23
N ILE A 259 0.42 -15.65 -8.45
CA ILE A 259 -0.46 -14.80 -9.26
C ILE A 259 0.32 -14.32 -10.48
N PRO A 260 -0.29 -14.31 -11.68
CA PRO A 260 0.37 -13.83 -12.88
C PRO A 260 0.48 -12.30 -12.89
N GLU A 261 1.55 -11.76 -13.46
CA GLU A 261 1.76 -10.31 -13.59
C GLU A 261 0.58 -9.63 -14.30
N GLY A 262 0.07 -10.23 -15.37
CA GLY A 262 -1.06 -9.69 -16.14
C GLY A 262 -2.43 -9.99 -15.54
N LEU A 263 -2.58 -10.30 -14.25
CA LEU A 263 -3.86 -10.69 -13.65
C LEU A 263 -4.98 -9.67 -13.88
N PHE A 264 -4.67 -8.38 -13.70
CA PHE A 264 -5.58 -7.23 -13.85
C PHE A 264 -5.33 -6.40 -15.11
N LYS A 265 -4.71 -7.03 -16.12
CA LYS A 265 -4.39 -6.37 -17.40
C LYS A 265 -5.65 -5.80 -18.04
N ASN A 266 -5.57 -4.60 -18.61
CA ASN A 266 -6.68 -3.83 -19.22
C ASN A 266 -7.78 -3.34 -18.25
N ASN A 267 -7.72 -3.60 -16.94
CA ASN A 267 -8.73 -3.10 -15.98
C ASN A 267 -8.41 -1.66 -15.53
N ILE A 268 -8.34 -0.74 -16.50
CA ILE A 268 -7.95 0.67 -16.29
C ILE A 268 -8.90 1.40 -15.34
N ASN A 269 -10.19 1.03 -15.34
CA ASN A 269 -11.23 1.65 -14.52
C ASN A 269 -11.25 1.16 -13.07
N ALA A 270 -10.41 0.18 -12.71
CA ALA A 270 -10.37 -0.35 -11.35
C ALA A 270 -9.88 0.71 -10.36
N THR A 271 -10.69 0.97 -9.33
CA THR A 271 -10.39 1.95 -8.28
C THR A 271 -10.10 1.30 -6.93
N ASP A 272 -10.68 0.12 -6.66
CA ASP A 272 -10.62 -0.53 -5.34
C ASP A 272 -10.01 -1.94 -5.44
N PHE A 273 -8.87 -2.14 -4.76
CA PHE A 273 -8.20 -3.43 -4.58
C PHE A 273 -8.11 -3.81 -3.10
N SER A 274 -8.87 -3.14 -2.24
CA SER A 274 -8.80 -3.34 -0.81
C SER A 274 -9.17 -4.79 -0.46
N TRP A 275 -8.44 -5.39 0.48
CA TRP A 275 -8.63 -6.79 0.89
C TRP A 275 -8.50 -7.84 -0.23
N CYS A 276 -8.07 -7.48 -1.45
CA CYS A 276 -8.14 -8.36 -2.62
C CYS A 276 -7.46 -9.72 -2.41
N PHE A 277 -6.30 -9.77 -1.77
CA PHE A 277 -5.55 -10.99 -1.42
C PHE A 277 -5.47 -11.22 0.09
N TYR A 278 -6.43 -10.70 0.87
CA TYR A 278 -6.49 -10.92 2.31
C TYR A 278 -6.39 -12.41 2.64
N GLY A 279 -5.49 -12.80 3.52
CA GLY A 279 -5.37 -14.17 4.00
C GLY A 279 -4.90 -15.18 2.94
N CYS A 280 -4.31 -14.75 1.82
CA CYS A 280 -3.63 -15.62 0.86
C CYS A 280 -2.30 -16.16 1.44
N THR A 281 -2.40 -17.00 2.46
CA THR A 281 -1.25 -17.43 3.29
C THR A 281 -0.19 -18.24 2.56
N SER A 282 -0.48 -18.78 1.37
CA SER A 282 0.51 -19.50 0.54
C SER A 282 1.22 -18.63 -0.50
N LEU A 283 0.81 -17.37 -0.68
CA LEU A 283 1.41 -16.46 -1.65
C LEU A 283 2.83 -16.10 -1.20
N THR A 284 3.84 -16.43 -2.00
CA THR A 284 5.26 -16.24 -1.63
C THR A 284 5.89 -14.99 -2.23
N GLU A 285 5.34 -14.50 -3.35
CA GLU A 285 5.87 -13.39 -4.12
C GLU A 285 4.73 -12.66 -4.84
N ILE A 286 4.86 -11.34 -4.97
CA ILE A 286 3.97 -10.52 -5.79
C ILE A 286 4.73 -10.10 -7.05
N PRO A 287 4.19 -10.32 -8.27
CA PRO A 287 4.82 -9.83 -9.49
C PRO A 287 4.94 -8.30 -9.49
N GLU A 288 6.09 -7.79 -9.94
CA GLU A 288 6.37 -6.35 -10.01
C GLU A 288 5.29 -5.58 -10.79
N GLY A 289 4.83 -6.10 -11.94
CA GLY A 289 3.85 -5.44 -12.79
C GLY A 289 2.37 -5.74 -12.47
N LEU A 290 2.03 -6.29 -11.29
CA LEU A 290 0.68 -6.76 -10.99
C LEU A 290 -0.41 -5.70 -11.22
N PHE A 291 -0.13 -4.44 -10.87
CA PHE A 291 -1.09 -3.32 -10.95
C PHE A 291 -0.77 -2.31 -12.06
N LYS A 292 0.09 -2.67 -13.02
CA LYS A 292 0.64 -1.71 -14.00
C LYS A 292 -0.40 -1.01 -14.87
N ASP A 293 -1.54 -1.65 -15.14
CA ASP A 293 -2.59 -1.08 -15.99
C ASP A 293 -3.68 -0.35 -15.17
N ASN A 294 -3.66 -0.48 -13.84
CA ASN A 294 -4.72 0.03 -12.95
C ASN A 294 -4.44 1.48 -12.52
N VAL A 295 -4.25 2.36 -13.49
CA VAL A 295 -3.84 3.77 -13.26
C VAL A 295 -4.86 4.60 -12.46
N ASN A 296 -6.12 4.15 -12.40
CA ASN A 296 -7.18 4.79 -11.61
C ASN A 296 -7.34 4.19 -10.21
N ALA A 297 -6.50 3.23 -9.81
CA ALA A 297 -6.57 2.62 -8.48
C ALA A 297 -6.34 3.67 -7.39
N THR A 298 -7.27 3.77 -6.45
CA THR A 298 -7.23 4.69 -5.30
C THR A 298 -7.03 3.99 -3.97
N ASP A 299 -7.46 2.73 -3.83
CA ASP A 299 -7.45 2.01 -2.55
C ASP A 299 -6.77 0.63 -2.64
N PHE A 300 -5.67 0.47 -1.88
CA PHE A 300 -4.96 -0.80 -1.68
C PHE A 300 -5.00 -1.25 -0.21
N SER A 301 -5.93 -0.71 0.58
CA SER A 301 -6.04 -1.01 2.01
C SER A 301 -6.18 -2.51 2.23
N TRP A 302 -5.33 -3.09 3.07
CA TRP A 302 -5.40 -4.50 3.45
C TRP A 302 -5.23 -5.50 2.30
N CYS A 303 -4.75 -5.05 1.13
CA CYS A 303 -4.70 -5.84 -0.10
C CYS A 303 -3.99 -7.20 0.10
N PHE A 304 -2.87 -7.23 0.81
CA PHE A 304 -2.09 -8.43 1.10
C PHE A 304 -2.04 -8.77 2.60
N TYR A 305 -3.00 -8.27 3.40
CA TYR A 305 -3.06 -8.58 4.83
C TYR A 305 -2.99 -10.10 5.07
N GLY A 306 -2.16 -10.53 6.00
CA GLY A 306 -2.06 -11.93 6.41
C GLY A 306 -1.52 -12.86 5.32
N CYS A 307 -0.86 -12.35 4.28
CA CYS A 307 -0.08 -13.16 3.35
C CYS A 307 1.21 -13.63 4.05
N THR A 308 1.09 -14.57 5.00
CA THR A 308 2.16 -14.93 5.94
C THR A 308 3.37 -15.58 5.29
N SER A 309 3.24 -16.17 4.10
CA SER A 309 4.37 -16.72 3.33
C SER A 309 5.02 -15.71 2.37
N LEU A 310 4.49 -14.49 2.26
CA LEU A 310 4.98 -13.47 1.34
C LEU A 310 6.37 -13.02 1.79
N ALA A 311 7.38 -13.34 1.00
CA ALA A 311 8.78 -13.07 1.31
C ALA A 311 9.41 -11.99 0.44
N LYS A 312 8.78 -11.66 -0.71
CA LYS A 312 9.35 -10.77 -1.72
C LYS A 312 8.32 -9.83 -2.35
N ILE A 313 8.69 -8.56 -2.41
CA ILE A 313 7.98 -7.47 -3.10
C ILE A 313 9.00 -6.62 -3.87
N TYR A 314 8.54 -5.78 -4.82
CA TYR A 314 9.40 -5.05 -5.76
C TYR A 314 9.12 -3.54 -5.75
N ASP A 315 10.12 -2.72 -6.10
CA ASP A 315 9.97 -1.27 -6.21
C ASP A 315 8.82 -0.88 -7.16
N GLY A 316 8.70 -1.56 -8.30
CA GLY A 316 7.72 -1.25 -9.34
C GLY A 316 6.26 -1.65 -9.02
N LEU A 317 5.97 -2.25 -7.87
CA LEU A 317 4.66 -2.83 -7.57
C LEU A 317 3.50 -1.82 -7.70
N PHE A 318 3.72 -0.57 -7.29
CA PHE A 318 2.73 0.50 -7.34
C PHE A 318 3.14 1.66 -8.26
N GLU A 319 4.07 1.42 -9.20
CA GLU A 319 4.71 2.47 -10.02
C GLU A 319 3.69 3.33 -10.78
N ASN A 320 2.62 2.72 -11.29
CA ASN A 320 1.63 3.39 -12.12
C ASN A 320 0.38 3.86 -11.37
N ASN A 321 0.27 3.57 -10.06
CA ASN A 321 -0.93 3.86 -9.28
C ASN A 321 -0.83 5.23 -8.59
N VAL A 322 -0.60 6.28 -9.39
CA VAL A 322 -0.39 7.66 -8.90
C VAL A 322 -1.59 8.24 -8.16
N ASN A 323 -2.79 7.69 -8.40
CA ASN A 323 -4.04 8.09 -7.76
C ASN A 323 -4.30 7.37 -6.41
N ALA A 324 -3.44 6.44 -6.00
CA ALA A 324 -3.57 5.73 -4.75
C ALA A 324 -3.56 6.70 -3.55
N THR A 325 -4.62 6.66 -2.74
CA THR A 325 -4.78 7.47 -1.52
C THR A 325 -4.55 6.67 -0.24
N SER A 326 -4.73 5.34 -0.28
CA SER A 326 -4.58 4.49 0.91
C SER A 326 -3.80 3.21 0.63
N PHE A 327 -2.81 2.96 1.48
CA PHE A 327 -2.09 1.70 1.64
C PHE A 327 -2.26 1.13 3.06
N ARG A 328 -3.32 1.54 3.75
CA ARG A 328 -3.59 1.13 5.13
C ARG A 328 -3.54 -0.39 5.27
N GLY A 329 -2.60 -0.90 6.06
CA GLY A 329 -2.47 -2.33 6.33
C GLY A 329 -2.18 -3.20 5.11
N CYS A 330 -1.68 -2.63 4.01
CA CYS A 330 -1.50 -3.34 2.75
C CYS A 330 -0.68 -4.63 2.90
N PHE A 331 0.35 -4.63 3.74
CA PHE A 331 1.22 -5.78 4.04
C PHE A 331 1.18 -6.20 5.52
N TYR A 332 0.09 -5.88 6.23
CA TYR A 332 -0.07 -6.28 7.63
C TYR A 332 0.07 -7.79 7.77
N GLY A 333 0.87 -8.27 8.73
CA GLY A 333 1.01 -9.69 9.01
C GLY A 333 1.70 -10.48 7.91
N CYS A 334 2.40 -9.83 6.98
CA CYS A 334 3.32 -10.48 6.03
C CYS A 334 4.60 -10.92 6.77
N SER A 335 4.44 -11.88 7.68
CA SER A 335 5.46 -12.28 8.66
C SER A 335 6.72 -12.92 8.08
N SER A 336 6.71 -13.34 6.81
CA SER A 336 7.90 -13.82 6.09
C SER A 336 8.65 -12.72 5.32
N LEU A 337 8.15 -11.48 5.28
CA LEU A 337 8.77 -10.37 4.58
C LEU A 337 10.03 -9.93 5.33
N THR A 338 11.19 -9.98 4.65
CA THR A 338 12.50 -9.70 5.26
C THR A 338 13.08 -8.35 4.87
N GLU A 339 12.68 -7.83 3.70
CA GLU A 339 13.14 -6.58 3.13
C GLU A 339 11.98 -5.81 2.49
N ILE A 340 12.06 -4.48 2.54
CA ILE A 340 11.18 -3.57 1.82
C ILE A 340 12.03 -2.85 0.78
N PRO A 341 11.58 -2.78 -0.49
CA PRO A 341 12.28 -2.07 -1.54
C PRO A 341 12.03 -0.56 -1.38
N GLY A 342 13.08 0.26 -1.48
CA GLY A 342 13.04 1.67 -1.06
C GLY A 342 12.17 2.58 -1.94
N GLY A 343 11.90 2.17 -3.17
CA GLY A 343 11.05 2.86 -4.13
C GLY A 343 9.61 2.36 -4.18
N LEU A 344 9.19 1.46 -3.27
CA LEU A 344 7.86 0.84 -3.27
C LEU A 344 6.70 1.84 -3.44
N PHE A 345 6.82 3.02 -2.82
CA PHE A 345 5.80 4.07 -2.85
C PHE A 345 6.23 5.34 -3.59
N ALA A 346 7.29 5.27 -4.41
CA ALA A 346 7.95 6.44 -4.99
C ALA A 346 7.01 7.32 -5.85
N ASN A 347 5.99 6.73 -6.48
CA ASN A 347 5.08 7.43 -7.37
C ASN A 347 3.70 7.73 -6.74
N ASN A 348 3.43 7.27 -5.52
CA ASN A 348 2.13 7.42 -4.88
C ASN A 348 2.05 8.73 -4.07
N ILE A 349 2.25 9.86 -4.76
CA ILE A 349 2.31 11.20 -4.16
C ILE A 349 0.98 11.58 -3.47
N ASN A 350 -0.15 11.05 -3.95
CA ASN A 350 -1.49 11.30 -3.41
C ASN A 350 -1.83 10.45 -2.18
N ALA A 351 -0.95 9.53 -1.76
CA ALA A 351 -1.20 8.65 -0.62
C ALA A 351 -1.24 9.45 0.69
N THR A 352 -2.35 9.33 1.41
CA THR A 352 -2.59 10.02 2.69
C THR A 352 -2.55 9.08 3.90
N ASP A 353 -2.81 7.78 3.69
CA ASP A 353 -2.95 6.78 4.77
C ASP A 353 -2.03 5.57 4.55
N PHE A 354 -1.08 5.39 5.46
CA PHE A 354 -0.16 4.25 5.56
C PHE A 354 -0.29 3.51 6.89
N ALA A 355 -1.38 3.75 7.64
CA ALA A 355 -1.53 3.14 8.95
C ALA A 355 -1.44 1.62 8.89
N ALA A 356 -0.68 1.03 9.81
CA ALA A 356 -0.46 -0.41 9.92
C ALA A 356 0.12 -1.10 8.66
N CYS A 357 0.65 -0.36 7.67
CA CYS A 357 1.05 -0.91 6.37
C CYS A 357 1.96 -2.13 6.46
N PHE A 358 2.93 -2.14 7.38
CA PHE A 358 3.85 -3.25 7.64
C PHE A 358 3.74 -3.77 9.08
N SER A 359 2.62 -3.52 9.76
CA SER A 359 2.38 -4.04 11.11
C SER A 359 2.49 -5.57 11.10
N GLU A 360 3.05 -6.17 12.15
CA GLU A 360 3.30 -7.61 12.27
C GLU A 360 4.17 -8.23 11.15
N CYS A 361 4.95 -7.44 10.41
CA CYS A 361 6.03 -7.94 9.53
C CYS A 361 7.22 -8.44 10.36
N SER A 362 7.00 -9.51 11.11
CA SER A 362 7.89 -9.96 12.19
C SER A 362 9.29 -10.42 11.75
N SER A 363 9.52 -10.70 10.46
CA SER A 363 10.85 -11.03 9.90
C SER A 363 11.59 -9.81 9.32
N LEU A 364 10.98 -8.62 9.29
CA LEU A 364 11.59 -7.42 8.76
C LEU A 364 12.73 -6.95 9.67
N THR A 365 13.93 -6.77 9.12
CA THR A 365 15.14 -6.44 9.92
C THR A 365 15.60 -4.99 9.80
N ALA A 366 15.23 -4.33 8.71
CA ALA A 366 15.60 -2.94 8.40
C ALA A 366 14.52 -2.28 7.54
N ILE A 367 14.48 -0.95 7.58
CA ILE A 367 13.60 -0.12 6.75
C ILE A 367 14.50 0.69 5.79
N PRO A 368 14.17 0.80 4.49
CA PRO A 368 14.90 1.69 3.60
C PRO A 368 14.56 3.16 3.93
N GLU A 369 15.60 4.02 4.00
CA GLU A 369 15.45 5.44 4.32
C GLU A 369 14.47 6.16 3.37
N GLY A 370 14.48 5.79 2.09
CA GLY A 370 13.67 6.41 1.05
C GLY A 370 12.21 5.98 0.98
N LEU A 371 11.74 5.07 1.86
CA LEU A 371 10.42 4.42 1.72
C LEU A 371 9.26 5.40 1.54
N PHE A 372 9.29 6.51 2.29
CA PHE A 372 8.24 7.54 2.28
C PHE A 372 8.68 8.88 1.68
N ALA A 373 9.83 8.91 0.98
CA ALA A 373 10.48 10.15 0.54
C ALA A 373 9.60 11.03 -0.36
N ASN A 374 8.68 10.43 -1.14
CA ASN A 374 7.81 11.15 -2.08
C ASN A 374 6.36 11.28 -1.59
N ASN A 375 6.00 10.67 -0.45
CA ASN A 375 4.62 10.68 0.06
C ASN A 375 4.37 11.93 0.92
N ILE A 376 4.55 13.10 0.31
CA ILE A 376 4.45 14.41 0.98
C ILE A 376 3.03 14.73 1.51
N ASN A 377 2.02 14.04 0.99
CA ASN A 377 0.62 14.18 1.42
C ASN A 377 0.22 13.17 2.52
N ALA A 378 1.14 12.32 2.99
CA ALA A 378 0.87 11.39 4.07
C ALA A 378 0.42 12.16 5.33
N THR A 379 -0.69 11.72 5.92
CA THR A 379 -1.25 12.27 7.17
C THR A 379 -1.25 11.25 8.31
N ASN A 380 -1.18 9.96 7.99
CA ASN A 380 -1.31 8.88 8.94
C ASN A 380 -0.27 7.78 8.71
N LEU A 381 0.64 7.60 9.68
CA LEU A 381 1.66 6.55 9.74
C LEU A 381 1.51 5.70 11.02
N GLY A 382 0.36 5.80 11.68
CA GLY A 382 0.09 5.09 12.93
C GLY A 382 0.20 3.58 12.76
N GLY A 383 0.95 2.91 13.62
CA GLY A 383 1.14 1.46 13.60
C GLY A 383 1.93 0.93 12.40
N CYS A 384 2.52 1.79 11.55
CA CYS A 384 3.09 1.37 10.28
C CYS A 384 4.10 0.21 10.40
N PHE A 385 4.88 0.16 11.48
CA PHE A 385 5.82 -0.93 11.81
C PHE A 385 5.53 -1.53 13.19
N ASP A 386 4.29 -1.48 13.67
CA ASP A 386 3.88 -2.12 14.92
C ASP A 386 4.19 -3.63 14.89
N ASP A 387 4.66 -4.19 15.99
CA ASP A 387 5.08 -5.60 16.12
C ASP A 387 6.05 -6.10 15.04
N CYS A 388 6.89 -5.21 14.46
CA CYS A 388 8.05 -5.59 13.66
C CYS A 388 9.19 -6.10 14.56
N ILE A 389 8.98 -7.26 15.19
CA ILE A 389 9.82 -7.75 16.29
C ILE A 389 11.31 -7.94 15.94
N SER A 390 11.66 -8.13 14.66
CA SER A 390 13.05 -8.32 14.20
C SER A 390 13.72 -7.03 13.75
N LEU A 391 13.03 -5.89 13.78
CA LEU A 391 13.55 -4.60 13.33
C LEU A 391 14.65 -4.13 14.29
N THR A 392 15.86 -3.90 13.77
CA THR A 392 17.04 -3.59 14.59
C THR A 392 17.39 -2.11 14.64
N ALA A 393 17.04 -1.34 13.60
CA ALA A 393 17.36 0.08 13.48
C ALA A 393 16.32 0.81 12.62
N ILE A 394 16.21 2.11 12.84
CA ILE A 394 15.36 3.02 12.06
C ILE A 394 16.28 4.01 11.34
N PRO A 395 16.12 4.26 10.03
CA PRO A 395 16.84 5.34 9.35
C PRO A 395 16.40 6.72 9.87
N GLU A 396 17.36 7.60 10.13
CA GLU A 396 17.08 8.98 10.58
C GLU A 396 16.16 9.74 9.61
N GLY A 397 16.40 9.58 8.30
CA GLY A 397 15.65 10.26 7.25
C GLY A 397 14.28 9.66 6.90
N LEU A 398 13.81 8.61 7.60
CA LEU A 398 12.62 7.84 7.22
C LEU A 398 11.37 8.71 7.02
N PHE A 399 11.19 9.75 7.83
CA PHE A 399 10.03 10.66 7.78
C PHE A 399 10.37 12.09 7.37
N ALA A 400 11.55 12.33 6.80
CA ALA A 400 12.09 13.66 6.57
C ALA A 400 11.18 14.56 5.69
N ASN A 401 10.39 13.97 4.79
CA ASN A 401 9.52 14.71 3.85
C ASN A 401 8.03 14.67 4.22
N ASN A 402 7.63 13.94 5.27
CA ASN A 402 6.22 13.72 5.60
C ASN A 402 5.69 14.76 6.60
N ILE A 403 5.80 16.04 6.22
CA ILE A 403 5.47 17.21 7.08
C ILE A 403 4.00 17.20 7.53
N ASN A 404 3.10 16.65 6.72
CA ASN A 404 1.66 16.64 6.97
C ASN A 404 1.18 15.52 7.90
N VAL A 405 2.07 14.63 8.35
CA VAL A 405 1.69 13.52 9.24
C VAL A 405 1.26 14.06 10.59
N SER A 406 0.02 13.78 10.98
CA SER A 406 -0.53 14.13 12.28
C SER A 406 -0.51 12.95 13.26
N ASN A 407 -0.39 11.72 12.76
CA ASN A 407 -0.50 10.50 13.56
C ASN A 407 0.67 9.52 13.38
N PHE A 408 1.42 9.31 14.46
CA PHE A 408 2.48 8.30 14.61
C PHE A 408 2.15 7.29 15.74
N SER A 409 0.88 7.19 16.13
CA SER A 409 0.48 6.32 17.23
C SER A 409 0.90 4.87 16.95
N GLY A 410 1.69 4.26 17.83
CA GLY A 410 2.13 2.87 17.66
C GLY A 410 3.10 2.60 16.53
N SER A 411 3.66 3.60 15.83
CA SER A 411 4.43 3.37 14.61
C SER A 411 5.58 2.37 14.75
N PHE A 412 6.16 2.22 15.94
CA PHE A 412 7.20 1.24 16.28
C PHE A 412 6.87 0.47 17.58
N SER A 413 5.60 0.38 17.95
CA SER A 413 5.21 -0.46 19.09
C SER A 413 5.62 -1.91 18.84
N GLY A 414 5.98 -2.65 19.88
CA GLY A 414 6.38 -4.05 19.78
C GLY A 414 7.67 -4.33 19.01
N CYS A 415 8.44 -3.31 18.61
CA CYS A 415 9.74 -3.47 17.96
C CYS A 415 10.81 -3.93 18.97
N ILE A 416 10.69 -5.18 19.44
CA ILE A 416 11.49 -5.70 20.56
C ILE A 416 13.00 -5.73 20.29
N SER A 417 13.43 -5.79 19.02
CA SER A 417 14.86 -5.84 18.64
C SER A 417 15.48 -4.44 18.46
N LEU A 418 14.67 -3.38 18.53
CA LEU A 418 15.15 -2.00 18.41
C LEU A 418 15.95 -1.62 19.66
N THR A 419 17.14 -1.05 19.46
CA THR A 419 18.06 -0.68 20.56
C THR A 419 18.30 0.82 20.69
N GLU A 420 18.10 1.58 19.62
CA GLU A 420 18.32 3.01 19.54
C GLU A 420 17.24 3.69 18.68
N ILE A 421 17.03 4.98 18.92
CA ILE A 421 16.17 5.85 18.10
C ILE A 421 17.07 6.95 17.52
N PRO A 422 17.00 7.25 16.20
CA PRO A 422 17.70 8.41 15.66
C PRO A 422 17.15 9.72 16.22
N GLU A 423 18.02 10.63 16.64
CA GLU A 423 17.65 11.95 17.18
C GLU A 423 16.74 12.73 16.21
N GLY A 424 17.08 12.74 14.93
CA GLY A 424 16.35 13.45 13.88
C GLY A 424 15.08 12.78 13.36
N LEU A 425 14.64 11.63 13.91
CA LEU A 425 13.58 10.80 13.32
C LEU A 425 12.27 11.57 13.06
N PHE A 426 11.89 12.49 13.96
CA PHE A 426 10.66 13.28 13.85
C PHE A 426 10.90 14.78 13.62
N ALA A 427 12.14 15.18 13.29
CA ALA A 427 12.56 16.58 13.27
C ALA A 427 11.74 17.47 12.31
N ASN A 428 11.20 16.90 11.23
CA ASN A 428 10.43 17.64 10.22
C ASN A 428 8.90 17.48 10.35
N ASN A 429 8.40 16.61 11.24
CA ASN A 429 6.98 16.30 11.36
C ASN A 429 6.24 17.29 12.29
N ILE A 430 6.34 18.58 11.97
CA ILE A 430 5.83 19.68 12.81
C ILE A 430 4.31 19.66 13.04
N ASN A 431 3.56 18.96 12.19
CA ASN A 431 2.11 18.81 12.31
C ASN A 431 1.69 17.58 13.12
N ALA A 432 2.64 16.80 13.64
CA ALA A 432 2.35 15.62 14.44
C ALA A 432 1.65 16.00 15.76
N THR A 433 0.52 15.35 16.04
CA THR A 433 -0.29 15.58 17.24
C THR A 433 -0.39 14.36 18.15
N ASN A 434 -0.11 13.16 17.63
CA ASN A 434 -0.34 11.90 18.31
C ASN A 434 0.87 10.95 18.19
N PHE A 435 1.49 10.65 19.34
CA PHE A 435 2.57 9.67 19.51
C PHE A 435 2.22 8.60 20.54
N ASN A 436 0.93 8.38 20.79
CA ASN A 436 0.49 7.37 21.75
C ASN A 436 1.12 6.03 21.37
N TRP A 437 1.62 5.27 22.35
CA TRP A 437 2.22 3.94 22.17
C TRP A 437 3.33 3.86 21.11
N CYS A 438 3.92 4.98 20.63
CA CYS A 438 4.82 5.00 19.47
C CYS A 438 6.00 4.02 19.58
N PHE A 439 6.60 3.89 20.77
CA PHE A 439 7.68 2.95 21.09
C PHE A 439 7.28 1.98 22.19
N SER A 440 5.97 1.73 22.38
CA SER A 440 5.50 0.82 23.43
C SER A 440 6.10 -0.58 23.24
N ASN A 441 6.58 -1.20 24.31
CA ASN A 441 7.18 -2.54 24.34
C ASN A 441 8.41 -2.67 23.42
N CYS A 442 9.14 -1.60 23.14
CA CYS A 442 10.52 -1.66 22.63
C CYS A 442 11.47 -2.12 23.75
N VAL A 443 11.38 -3.40 24.12
CA VAL A 443 11.97 -3.93 25.36
C VAL A 443 13.50 -3.79 25.44
N ASN A 444 14.19 -3.73 24.30
CA ASN A 444 15.64 -3.60 24.20
C ASN A 444 16.12 -2.16 23.94
N LEU A 445 15.22 -1.17 23.89
CA LEU A 445 15.58 0.24 23.75
C LEU A 445 16.34 0.71 25.00
N ILE A 446 17.54 1.26 24.83
CA ILE A 446 18.47 1.58 25.94
C ILE A 446 18.40 3.06 26.34
N GLU A 447 18.20 3.95 25.38
CA GLU A 447 18.23 5.41 25.54
C GLU A 447 17.18 6.08 24.65
N ILE A 448 16.84 7.32 24.99
CA ILE A 448 15.99 8.20 24.18
C ILE A 448 16.82 9.45 23.84
N PRO A 449 16.87 9.89 22.57
CA PRO A 449 17.50 11.15 22.23
C PRO A 449 16.77 12.35 22.87
N GLU A 450 17.53 13.29 23.43
CA GLU A 450 16.97 14.48 24.10
C GLU A 450 16.05 15.30 23.18
N GLU A 451 16.45 15.48 21.92
CA GLU A 451 15.74 16.33 20.95
C GLU A 451 14.69 15.57 20.11
N LEU A 452 14.36 14.32 20.46
CA LEU A 452 13.48 13.45 19.66
C LEU A 452 12.12 14.10 19.32
N PHE A 453 11.54 14.88 20.24
CA PHE A 453 10.26 15.55 20.07
C PHE A 453 10.34 17.08 20.01
N ALA A 454 11.56 17.64 19.85
CA ALA A 454 11.82 19.07 20.02
C ALA A 454 11.02 19.97 19.07
N ASN A 455 10.75 19.50 17.85
CA ASN A 455 10.03 20.25 16.82
C ASN A 455 8.53 19.94 16.75
N ASN A 456 8.05 18.93 17.49
CA ASN A 456 6.66 18.48 17.45
C ASN A 456 5.81 19.23 18.50
N ILE A 457 5.70 20.54 18.32
CA ILE A 457 5.06 21.44 19.30
C ILE A 457 3.54 21.26 19.43
N ASN A 458 2.91 20.55 18.48
CA ASN A 458 1.46 20.32 18.42
C ASN A 458 1.02 19.02 19.11
N ILE A 459 1.94 18.26 19.71
CA ILE A 459 1.60 17.02 20.42
C ILE A 459 0.62 17.31 21.56
N ALA A 460 -0.47 16.56 21.59
CA ALA A 460 -1.47 16.62 22.66
C ALA A 460 -1.33 15.45 23.64
N ASN A 461 -0.81 14.30 23.20
CA ASN A 461 -0.83 13.06 23.97
C ASN A 461 0.44 12.21 23.76
N PHE A 462 1.01 11.71 24.87
CA PHE A 462 2.14 10.79 24.97
C PHE A 462 1.77 9.47 25.69
N ASP A 463 0.49 9.10 25.69
CA ASP A 463 -0.07 7.93 26.36
C ASP A 463 0.68 6.67 25.95
N ASP A 464 1.20 5.94 26.94
CA ASP A 464 1.97 4.70 26.78
C ASP A 464 3.16 4.78 25.77
N CYS A 465 3.65 5.98 25.42
CA CYS A 465 4.63 6.20 24.35
C CYS A 465 5.89 5.31 24.48
N PHE A 466 6.44 5.18 25.69
CA PHE A 466 7.58 4.31 26.01
C PHE A 466 7.19 3.19 26.98
N ARG A 467 5.89 2.88 27.15
CA ARG A 467 5.44 1.82 28.06
C ARG A 467 6.18 0.52 27.76
N GLY A 468 6.76 -0.12 28.75
CA GLY A 468 7.40 -1.43 28.62
C GLY A 468 8.78 -1.41 27.98
N CYS A 469 9.40 -0.23 27.79
CA CYS A 469 10.81 -0.11 27.40
C CYS A 469 11.72 -0.54 28.57
N SER A 470 11.76 -1.85 28.83
CA SER A 470 12.30 -2.39 30.08
C SER A 470 13.81 -2.27 30.21
N SER A 471 14.53 -2.00 29.12
CA SER A 471 15.98 -1.77 29.09
C SER A 471 16.37 -0.28 29.16
N LEU A 472 15.40 0.63 29.11
CA LEU A 472 15.64 2.08 29.18
C LEU A 472 16.23 2.45 30.54
N THR A 473 17.39 3.13 30.53
CA THR A 473 18.17 3.39 31.77
C THR A 473 18.01 4.81 32.32
N GLU A 474 17.78 5.78 31.44
CA GLU A 474 17.66 7.20 31.75
C GLU A 474 16.57 7.88 30.91
N ILE A 475 16.11 9.04 31.38
CA ILE A 475 15.23 9.95 30.64
C ILE A 475 16.01 11.26 30.47
N PRO A 476 16.19 11.79 29.26
CA PRO A 476 16.78 13.11 29.07
C PRO A 476 15.94 14.20 29.74
N GLU A 477 16.57 15.15 30.45
CA GLU A 477 15.89 16.26 31.11
C GLU A 477 15.06 17.10 30.13
N GLY A 478 15.61 17.36 28.93
CA GLY A 478 14.98 18.15 27.88
C GLY A 478 13.92 17.44 27.03
N LEU A 479 13.63 16.14 27.24
CA LEU A 479 12.83 15.32 26.33
C LEU A 479 11.46 15.92 25.95
N PHE A 480 10.80 16.60 26.90
CA PHE A 480 9.48 17.21 26.69
C PHE A 480 9.49 18.74 26.76
N ALA A 481 10.66 19.38 26.72
CA ALA A 481 10.83 20.80 26.98
C ALA A 481 9.99 21.71 26.06
N ASN A 482 9.76 21.29 24.82
CA ASN A 482 9.03 22.08 23.81
C ASN A 482 7.56 21.67 23.63
N ASN A 483 7.08 20.59 24.27
CA ASN A 483 5.74 20.06 24.06
C ASN A 483 4.73 20.66 25.04
N VAL A 484 4.58 21.99 25.01
CA VAL A 484 3.78 22.78 25.96
C VAL A 484 2.28 22.45 25.92
N ASN A 485 1.80 21.90 24.79
CA ASN A 485 0.39 21.60 24.53
C ASN A 485 -0.06 20.21 25.03
N VAL A 486 0.85 19.39 25.55
CA VAL A 486 0.53 18.04 26.02
C VAL A 486 -0.46 18.11 27.19
N THR A 487 -1.53 17.33 27.08
CA THR A 487 -2.53 17.15 28.14
C THR A 487 -2.42 15.81 28.85
N ASP A 488 -1.75 14.82 28.24
CA ASP A 488 -1.80 13.44 28.68
C ASP A 488 -0.43 12.74 28.58
N PHE A 489 0.07 12.28 29.73
CA PHE A 489 1.27 11.44 29.88
C PHE A 489 0.93 10.08 30.50
N SER A 490 -0.33 9.62 30.42
CA SER A 490 -0.74 8.38 31.05
C SER A 490 0.12 7.22 30.57
N GLY A 491 0.67 6.45 31.51
CA GLY A 491 1.50 5.30 31.20
C GLY A 491 2.77 5.54 30.37
N CYS A 492 3.19 6.80 30.13
CA CYS A 492 4.28 7.13 29.20
C CYS A 492 5.56 6.30 29.44
N PHE A 493 5.95 6.09 30.71
CA PHE A 493 7.09 5.25 31.10
C PHE A 493 6.65 4.01 31.91
N ARG A 494 5.39 3.59 31.81
CA ARG A 494 4.88 2.44 32.54
C ARG A 494 5.74 1.21 32.28
N ASP A 495 6.08 0.47 33.32
CA ASP A 495 6.85 -0.77 33.29
C ASP A 495 8.28 -0.60 32.69
N CYS A 496 8.83 0.62 32.62
CA CYS A 496 10.24 0.90 32.31
C CYS A 496 11.15 0.53 33.48
N SER A 497 11.32 -0.77 33.71
CA SER A 497 11.87 -1.30 34.96
C SER A 497 13.35 -1.01 35.21
N SER A 498 14.11 -0.57 34.20
CA SER A 498 15.54 -0.25 34.33
C SER A 498 15.84 1.22 34.61
N LEU A 499 14.84 2.10 34.56
CA LEU A 499 14.99 3.51 34.89
C LEU A 499 15.48 3.69 36.33
N THR A 500 16.45 4.58 36.51
CA THR A 500 17.11 4.81 37.81
C THR A 500 16.77 6.15 38.46
N GLU A 501 16.33 7.14 37.68
CA GLU A 501 15.95 8.48 38.16
C GLU A 501 14.86 9.10 37.27
N ILE A 502 14.19 10.13 37.79
CA ILE A 502 13.32 11.03 37.04
C ILE A 502 13.99 12.42 37.11
N PRO A 503 14.35 13.06 35.98
CA PRO A 503 14.89 14.42 36.01
C PRO A 503 13.93 15.40 36.69
N GLU A 504 14.46 16.30 37.53
CA GLU A 504 13.65 17.26 38.30
C GLU A 504 12.80 18.16 37.39
N GLY A 505 13.38 18.63 36.27
CA GLY A 505 12.74 19.52 35.31
C GLY A 505 11.95 18.84 34.18
N LEU A 506 11.81 17.50 34.17
CA LEU A 506 11.25 16.74 33.04
C LEU A 506 9.88 17.26 32.55
N PHE A 507 9.05 17.76 33.47
CA PHE A 507 7.68 18.20 33.18
C PHE A 507 7.42 19.69 33.42
N ASP A 508 8.47 20.51 33.61
CA ASP A 508 8.33 21.92 34.01
C ASP A 508 7.55 22.76 32.99
N ASN A 509 7.78 22.51 31.69
CA ASN A 509 7.13 23.25 30.61
C ASN A 509 5.75 22.69 30.24
N ASN A 510 5.41 21.45 30.63
CA ASN A 510 4.15 20.82 30.24
C ASN A 510 3.03 21.22 31.19
N VAL A 511 2.78 22.53 31.34
CA VAL A 511 1.84 23.11 32.31
C VAL A 511 0.38 22.72 32.08
N ASN A 512 0.03 22.29 30.86
CA ASN A 512 -1.34 21.93 30.48
C ASN A 512 -1.75 20.49 30.80
N VAL A 513 -0.82 19.64 31.28
CA VAL A 513 -1.08 18.22 31.56
C VAL A 513 -2.18 18.05 32.62
N THR A 514 -3.18 17.23 32.29
CA THR A 514 -4.29 16.83 33.15
C THR A 514 -4.21 15.38 33.60
N ASP A 515 -3.42 14.53 32.93
CA ASP A 515 -3.32 13.10 33.25
C ASP A 515 -1.86 12.58 33.33
N PHE A 516 -1.51 11.98 34.47
CA PHE A 516 -0.27 11.25 34.76
C PHE A 516 -0.55 9.82 35.25
N SER A 517 -1.78 9.31 35.08
CA SER A 517 -2.17 7.98 35.54
C SER A 517 -1.19 6.94 35.00
N TRP A 518 -0.69 6.06 35.87
CA TRP A 518 0.26 5.01 35.51
C TRP A 518 1.61 5.45 34.93
N CYS A 519 1.93 6.76 34.86
CA CYS A 519 3.10 7.28 34.11
C CYS A 519 4.42 6.56 34.43
N PHE A 520 4.69 6.29 35.70
CA PHE A 520 5.86 5.53 36.17
C PHE A 520 5.48 4.20 36.84
N TYR A 521 4.27 3.70 36.61
CA TYR A 521 3.82 2.43 37.19
C TYR A 521 4.83 1.32 36.93
N GLY A 522 5.28 0.59 37.94
CA GLY A 522 6.17 -0.55 37.73
C GLY A 522 7.65 -0.20 37.46
N CYS A 523 8.04 1.08 37.54
CA CYS A 523 9.44 1.52 37.46
C CYS A 523 10.21 1.20 38.77
N LYS A 524 10.47 -0.09 39.00
CA LYS A 524 10.95 -0.65 40.27
C LYS A 524 12.36 -0.22 40.69
N ASN A 525 13.14 0.39 39.79
CA ASN A 525 14.51 0.81 40.04
C ASN A 525 14.69 2.32 40.24
N LEU A 526 13.62 3.11 40.15
CA LEU A 526 13.68 4.54 40.38
C LEU A 526 14.15 4.86 41.80
N THR A 527 15.21 5.65 41.88
CA THR A 527 15.76 6.25 43.09
C THR A 527 15.65 7.78 43.01
N GLY A 528 16.18 8.51 43.98
CA GLY A 528 16.09 9.98 43.99
C GLY A 528 14.73 10.48 44.47
N VAL A 529 14.38 11.72 44.11
CA VAL A 529 13.15 12.40 44.56
C VAL A 529 12.14 12.37 43.41
N ALA A 530 10.94 11.85 43.68
CA ALA A 530 9.84 11.95 42.71
C ALA A 530 9.40 13.41 42.56
N PRO A 531 9.17 13.91 41.33
CA PRO A 531 8.62 15.25 41.12
C PRO A 531 7.27 15.37 41.82
N ALA A 532 7.02 16.52 42.44
CA ALA A 532 5.81 16.77 43.24
C ALA A 532 4.58 17.04 42.36
N LEU A 533 4.27 16.12 41.45
CA LEU A 533 3.19 16.23 40.46
C LEU A 533 1.81 16.43 41.11
N TRP A 534 1.62 15.94 42.35
CA TRP A 534 0.40 16.13 43.14
C TRP A 534 0.14 17.57 43.61
N LEU A 535 1.12 18.48 43.46
CA LEU A 535 0.94 19.90 43.72
C LEU A 535 0.36 20.67 42.53
N ARG A 536 0.26 20.02 41.36
CA ARG A 536 -0.28 20.63 40.14
C ARG A 536 -1.81 20.67 40.20
N PRO A 537 -2.45 21.85 40.24
CA PRO A 537 -3.89 21.98 40.48
C PRO A 537 -4.77 21.51 39.32
N ASN A 538 -4.20 21.39 38.12
CA ASN A 538 -4.91 20.97 36.90
C ASN A 538 -4.85 19.47 36.62
N VAL A 539 -4.11 18.69 37.43
CA VAL A 539 -4.03 17.23 37.25
C VAL A 539 -5.26 16.57 37.87
N GLU A 540 -6.05 15.90 37.03
CA GLU A 540 -7.26 15.16 37.41
C GLU A 540 -7.02 13.65 37.38
N GLY A 541 -6.28 13.16 36.38
CA GLY A 541 -5.84 11.77 36.25
C GLY A 541 -4.46 11.57 36.87
N PHE A 542 -4.36 10.77 37.93
CA PHE A 542 -3.09 10.53 38.62
C PHE A 542 -2.97 9.11 39.19
N SER A 543 -3.97 8.27 38.92
CA SER A 543 -4.11 6.98 39.59
C SER A 543 -2.86 6.13 39.34
N TYR A 544 -2.24 5.66 40.42
CA TYR A 544 -1.11 4.71 40.38
C TYR A 544 0.14 5.19 39.63
N CYS A 545 0.32 6.51 39.44
CA CYS A 545 1.47 7.09 38.75
C CYS A 545 2.81 6.52 39.22
N PHE A 546 3.00 6.34 40.54
CA PHE A 546 4.23 5.83 41.15
C PHE A 546 4.06 4.44 41.77
N ARG A 547 3.02 3.69 41.40
CA ARG A 547 2.78 2.36 41.99
C ARG A 547 3.95 1.42 41.69
N ASN A 548 4.42 0.75 42.74
CA ASN A 548 5.62 -0.10 42.74
C ASN A 548 6.97 0.64 42.57
N CYS A 549 7.02 1.97 42.73
CA CYS A 549 8.28 2.75 42.74
C CYS A 549 8.86 2.88 44.16
N THR A 550 8.93 1.78 44.91
CA THR A 550 9.20 1.81 46.37
C THR A 550 10.63 2.19 46.77
N LYS A 551 11.51 2.49 45.80
CA LYS A 551 12.91 2.92 46.03
C LYS A 551 13.10 4.45 45.97
N LEU A 552 12.05 5.21 45.64
CA LEU A 552 12.07 6.68 45.68
C LEU A 552 12.31 7.16 47.12
N SER A 553 13.19 8.13 47.29
CA SER A 553 13.60 8.65 48.61
C SER A 553 12.46 9.37 49.35
N ASN A 554 11.55 10.00 48.60
CA ASN A 554 10.33 10.62 49.10
C ASN A 554 9.09 9.73 48.89
N TYR A 555 9.26 8.41 48.71
CA TYR A 555 8.13 7.52 48.45
C TYR A 555 7.05 7.71 49.51
N ASP A 556 7.40 7.74 50.80
CA ASP A 556 6.42 7.90 51.88
C ASP A 556 5.62 9.21 51.82
N ASP A 557 6.16 10.28 51.22
CA ASP A 557 5.51 11.59 51.09
C ASP A 557 4.49 11.65 49.93
N ILE A 558 4.58 10.73 48.96
CA ILE A 558 3.66 10.69 47.81
C ILE A 558 2.23 10.34 48.31
N PRO A 559 1.16 11.03 47.86
CA PRO A 559 -0.22 10.71 48.30
C PRO A 559 -0.69 9.30 47.89
N ASN A 560 -1.56 8.67 48.68
CA ASN A 560 -2.00 7.28 48.44
C ASN A 560 -2.65 7.05 47.06
N GLY A 561 -3.36 8.03 46.49
CA GLY A 561 -3.95 7.88 45.15
C GLY A 561 -2.92 7.83 44.01
N TRP A 562 -1.70 8.30 44.27
CA TRP A 562 -0.57 8.29 43.34
C TRP A 562 0.30 7.03 43.47
N LYS A 563 0.09 6.20 44.51
CA LYS A 563 0.88 4.99 44.84
C LYS A 563 0.16 3.69 44.53
#